data_AF-A0AAW9J5R1-F1
#
_entry.id   AF-A0AAW9J5R1-F1
#
_cell.length_a   1.000
_cell.length_b   1.000
_cell.length_c   1.000
_cell.angle_alpha   90.00
_cell.angle_beta   90.00
_cell.angle_gamma   90.00
#
_symmetry.space_group_name_H-M   'P 1'
#
loop_
_entity.id
_entity.type
_entity.pdbx_description
1 polymer ?
#
loop_
_entity_poly.entity_id
_entity_poly.type
_entity_poly.pdbx_seq_one_letter_code
_entity_poly.pdbx_strand_id
1 'polypeptide(L)'
;HMSLTGARDISVIETPPEERYPIQTYVVEQNDQLVRDAILREVNRSGQVYYVYNRVESIEGMAKYISELVPECKVGIIHGQMTERQLEKEMVSFMNREYDILVCTTIIETGIDIPNVNTMIIHDSDKMGLSQLYQLRGRVG
;
A
#
# COMPACT_ATOMS: atom_id res chain seq x y z
N HIS A 1 -5.51 36.74 -8.63
CA HIS A 1 -6.60 37.64 -8.19
C HIS A 1 -7.23 37.02 -6.95
N MET A 2 -7.13 37.70 -5.80
CA MET A 2 -7.86 37.36 -4.58
C MET A 2 -9.27 37.94 -4.62
N SER A 3 -10.26 37.14 -4.20
CA SER A 3 -11.51 37.56 -3.54
C SER A 3 -12.33 36.28 -3.20
N LEU A 4 -12.28 35.71 -1.97
CA LEU A 4 -13.15 35.97 -0.80
C LEU A 4 -14.66 35.84 -1.17
N THR A 5 -15.55 35.02 -0.59
CA THR A 5 -15.73 34.55 0.81
C THR A 5 -16.90 33.53 0.84
N GLY A 6 -16.95 32.57 1.78
CA GLY A 6 -18.16 31.77 2.01
C GLY A 6 -18.05 30.63 3.01
N ALA A 7 -17.87 30.97 4.30
CA ALA A 7 -18.19 30.16 5.49
C ALA A 7 -18.01 28.63 5.40
N ARG A 8 -16.78 28.15 5.58
CA ARG A 8 -16.50 26.95 6.38
C ARG A 8 -15.21 27.20 7.14
N ASP A 9 -15.26 27.12 8.46
CA ASP A 9 -14.05 26.96 9.27
C ASP A 9 -13.42 25.62 8.88
N ILE A 10 -12.50 25.68 7.93
CA ILE A 10 -11.61 24.56 7.64
C ILE A 10 -10.55 24.62 8.74
N SER A 11 -10.84 23.96 9.86
CA SER A 11 -9.79 23.57 10.80
C SER A 11 -8.94 22.53 10.08
N VAL A 12 -7.87 22.97 9.41
CA VAL A 12 -6.82 22.05 8.97
C VAL A 12 -6.00 21.74 10.22
N ILE A 13 -6.25 20.58 10.82
CA ILE A 13 -5.37 20.05 11.86
C ILE A 13 -4.11 19.54 11.14
N GLU A 14 -3.16 20.44 10.84
CA GLU A 14 -1.82 20.11 10.30
C GLU A 14 -0.81 19.86 11.42
N THR A 15 -1.20 19.19 12.50
CA THR A 15 -0.23 18.73 13.49
C THR A 15 0.00 17.23 13.26
N PRO A 16 1.04 16.83 12.51
CA PRO A 16 1.42 15.43 12.46
C PRO A 16 1.70 14.94 13.89
N PRO A 17 1.33 13.68 14.24
CA PRO A 17 1.69 13.10 15.53
C PRO A 17 3.21 13.21 15.76
N GLU A 18 3.64 13.44 17.01
CA GLU A 18 5.05 13.71 17.36
C GLU A 18 6.05 12.62 16.90
N GLU A 19 5.57 11.42 16.53
CA GLU A 19 6.40 10.29 16.07
C GLU A 19 6.32 9.99 14.57
N ARG A 20 5.73 10.86 13.73
CA ARG A 20 5.66 10.57 12.29
C ARG A 20 6.95 10.97 11.56
N TYR A 21 7.86 10.01 11.42
CA TYR A 21 9.04 10.17 10.57
C TYR A 21 8.62 10.38 9.10
N PRO A 22 9.34 11.21 8.33
CA PRO A 22 9.03 11.40 6.91
C PRO A 22 9.09 10.08 6.13
N ILE A 23 8.06 9.81 5.31
CA ILE A 23 8.05 8.66 4.40
C ILE A 23 9.18 8.82 3.39
N GLN A 24 10.13 7.88 3.40
CA GLN A 24 11.21 7.86 2.42
C GLN A 24 10.71 7.25 1.11
N THR A 25 10.75 8.04 0.03
CA THR A 25 10.29 7.60 -1.30
C THR A 25 11.48 7.44 -2.23
N TYR A 26 11.58 6.29 -2.88
CA TYR A 26 12.61 5.97 -3.87
C TYR A 26 11.94 5.60 -5.19
N VAL A 27 12.48 6.11 -6.30
CA VAL A 27 12.07 5.72 -7.66
C VAL A 27 13.28 5.07 -8.32
N VAL A 28 13.13 3.80 -8.67
CA VAL A 28 14.21 2.94 -9.12
C VAL A 28 13.68 1.98 -10.18
N GLU A 29 14.57 1.48 -11.03
CA GLU A 29 14.22 0.37 -11.92
C GLU A 29 13.89 -0.88 -11.11
N GLN A 30 13.05 -1.75 -11.67
CA GLN A 30 12.67 -2.99 -11.01
C GLN A 30 13.92 -3.84 -10.76
N ASN A 31 14.15 -4.15 -9.48
CA ASN A 31 15.26 -4.97 -9.04
C ASN A 31 14.76 -5.92 -7.94
N ASP A 32 14.82 -7.21 -8.22
CA ASP A 32 14.24 -8.25 -7.36
C ASP A 32 14.94 -8.32 -6.00
N GLN A 33 16.26 -8.11 -5.97
CA GLN A 33 17.01 -8.06 -4.73
C GLN A 33 16.56 -6.88 -3.87
N LEU A 34 16.34 -5.70 -4.47
CA LEU A 34 15.88 -4.52 -3.74
C LEU A 34 14.45 -4.71 -3.20
N VAL A 35 13.54 -5.28 -4.01
CA VAL A 35 12.17 -5.62 -3.58
C VAL A 35 12.22 -6.60 -2.40
N ARG A 36 13.01 -7.67 -2.53
CA ARG A 36 13.22 -8.65 -1.46
C ARG A 36 13.76 -8.02 -0.18
N ASP A 37 14.81 -7.21 -0.29
CA ASP A 37 15.46 -6.57 0.85
C ASP A 37 14.52 -5.56 1.55
N ALA A 38 13.70 -4.83 0.78
CA ALA A 38 12.69 -3.93 1.32
C ALA A 38 11.62 -4.70 2.10
N ILE A 39 11.11 -5.79 1.53
CA ILE A 39 10.12 -6.65 2.18
C ILE A 39 10.67 -7.23 3.48
N LEU A 40 11.83 -7.89 3.42
CA LEU A 40 12.42 -8.53 4.60
C LEU A 40 12.77 -7.51 5.68
N ARG A 41 13.22 -6.32 5.31
CA ARG A 41 13.46 -5.24 6.29
C ARG A 41 12.20 -4.87 7.05
N GLU A 42 11.05 -4.77 6.38
CA GLU A 42 9.79 -4.44 7.03
C GLU A 42 9.28 -5.59 7.92
N VAL A 43 9.28 -6.80 7.38
CA VAL A 43 8.78 -8.00 8.09
C VAL A 43 9.63 -8.30 9.33
N ASN A 44 10.96 -8.14 9.25
CA ASN A 44 11.86 -8.30 10.41
C ASN A 44 11.61 -7.27 11.53
N ARG A 45 10.92 -6.16 11.22
CA ARG A 45 10.49 -5.15 12.21
C ARG A 45 9.05 -5.39 12.67
N SER A 46 8.50 -6.56 12.38
CA SER A 46 7.11 -6.93 12.65
C SER A 46 6.10 -6.00 11.95
N GLY A 47 6.49 -5.40 10.82
CA GLY A 47 5.60 -4.66 9.96
C GLY A 47 5.00 -5.52 8.85
N GLN A 48 4.12 -4.92 8.05
CA GLN A 48 3.50 -5.57 6.91
C GLN A 48 3.68 -4.70 5.67
N VAL A 49 3.68 -5.34 4.49
CA VAL A 49 4.03 -4.70 3.22
C VAL A 49 2.84 -4.70 2.28
N TYR A 50 2.59 -3.57 1.63
CA TYR A 50 1.71 -3.51 0.48
C TYR A 50 2.52 -3.55 -0.80
N TYR A 51 2.13 -4.46 -1.69
CA TYR A 51 2.67 -4.55 -3.04
C TYR A 51 1.58 -4.19 -4.04
N VAL A 52 1.59 -2.93 -4.48
CA VAL A 52 0.59 -2.38 -5.40
C VAL A 52 0.93 -2.83 -6.81
N TYR A 53 0.04 -3.64 -7.39
CA TYR A 53 0.12 -4.15 -8.75
C TYR A 53 -1.22 -3.93 -9.45
N ASN A 54 -1.30 -2.90 -10.30
CA ASN A 54 -2.56 -2.43 -10.88
C ASN A 54 -3.01 -3.24 -12.12
N ARG A 55 -3.09 -4.58 -12.00
CA ARG A 55 -3.60 -5.46 -13.05
C ARG A 55 -4.25 -6.71 -12.46
N VAL A 56 -5.58 -6.71 -12.37
CA VAL A 56 -6.36 -7.80 -11.77
C VAL A 56 -6.12 -9.14 -12.48
N GLU A 57 -6.09 -9.14 -13.82
CA GLU A 57 -6.01 -10.36 -14.64
C GLU A 57 -4.78 -11.23 -14.34
N SER A 58 -3.68 -10.64 -13.87
CA SER A 58 -2.42 -11.33 -13.60
C SER A 58 -1.96 -11.19 -12.15
N ILE A 59 -2.84 -10.75 -11.25
CA ILE A 59 -2.48 -10.51 -9.86
C ILE A 59 -2.08 -11.79 -9.12
N GLU A 60 -2.71 -12.92 -9.44
CA GLU A 60 -2.33 -14.23 -8.88
C GLU A 60 -0.91 -14.63 -9.29
N GLY A 61 -0.55 -14.36 -10.56
CA GLY A 61 0.81 -14.59 -11.05
C GLY A 61 1.82 -13.71 -10.33
N MET A 62 1.48 -12.44 -10.08
CA MET A 62 2.33 -11.53 -9.31
C MET A 62 2.48 -11.99 -7.85
N ALA A 63 1.41 -12.43 -7.20
CA ALA A 63 1.48 -12.94 -5.83
C ALA A 63 2.32 -14.21 -5.72
N LYS A 64 2.21 -15.12 -6.70
CA LYS A 64 3.08 -16.28 -6.79
C LYS A 64 4.54 -15.88 -6.98
N TYR A 65 4.81 -14.94 -7.88
CA TYR A 65 6.15 -14.39 -8.10
C TYR A 65 6.75 -13.81 -6.80
N ILE A 66 5.98 -13.00 -6.06
CA ILE A 66 6.43 -12.47 -4.77
C ILE A 66 6.65 -13.60 -3.75
N SER A 67 5.79 -14.61 -3.70
CA SER A 67 5.97 -15.76 -2.81
C SER A 67 7.26 -16.55 -3.12
N GLU A 68 7.64 -16.64 -4.40
CA GLU A 68 8.90 -17.28 -4.82
C GLU A 68 10.12 -16.41 -4.50
N LEU A 69 9.97 -15.07 -4.56
CA LEU A 69 11.02 -14.10 -4.24
C LEU A 69 11.34 -14.04 -2.74
N VAL A 70 10.31 -14.17 -1.89
CA VAL A 70 10.39 -14.13 -0.42
C VAL A 70 9.66 -15.32 0.19
N PRO A 71 10.21 -16.55 0.07
CA PRO A 71 9.58 -17.77 0.59
C PRO A 71 9.40 -17.78 2.12
N GLU A 72 10.06 -16.87 2.83
CA GLU A 72 9.95 -16.69 4.28
C GLU A 72 8.68 -15.93 4.70
N CYS A 73 7.97 -15.30 3.76
CA CYS A 73 6.82 -14.44 4.02
C CYS A 73 5.50 -15.03 3.49
N LYS A 74 4.40 -14.77 4.19
CA LYS A 74 3.05 -15.13 3.75
C LYS A 74 2.46 -14.02 2.89
N VAL A 75 2.02 -14.38 1.68
CA VAL A 75 1.48 -13.45 0.69
C VAL A 75 -0.03 -13.65 0.56
N GLY A 76 -0.79 -12.56 0.72
CA GLY A 76 -2.22 -12.48 0.44
C GLY A 76 -2.51 -11.67 -0.83
N ILE A 77 -3.75 -11.76 -1.33
CA ILE A 77 -4.20 -11.04 -2.53
C ILE A 77 -5.52 -10.33 -2.23
N ILE A 78 -5.62 -9.07 -2.64
CA ILE A 78 -6.87 -8.31 -2.63
C ILE A 78 -7.03 -7.52 -3.94
N HIS A 79 -8.15 -7.69 -4.65
CA HIS A 79 -8.45 -6.93 -5.88
C HIS A 79 -9.94 -6.58 -6.01
N GLY A 80 -10.25 -5.54 -6.80
CA GLY A 80 -11.60 -4.95 -6.86
C GLY A 80 -12.69 -5.81 -7.52
N GLN A 81 -12.37 -6.99 -8.02
CA GLN A 81 -13.36 -7.96 -8.52
C GLN A 81 -13.82 -8.93 -7.43
N MET A 82 -13.21 -8.90 -6.26
CA MET A 82 -13.67 -9.64 -5.09
C MET A 82 -14.97 -9.04 -4.56
N THR A 83 -15.88 -9.89 -4.09
CA THR A 83 -17.09 -9.44 -3.39
C THR A 83 -16.72 -8.70 -2.10
N GLU A 84 -17.60 -7.83 -1.59
CA GLU A 84 -17.38 -7.11 -0.32
C GLU A 84 -17.02 -8.06 0.83
N ARG A 85 -17.71 -9.20 0.93
CA ARG A 85 -17.44 -10.23 1.95
C ARG A 85 -16.04 -10.84 1.83
N GLN A 86 -15.54 -11.01 0.60
CA GLN A 86 -14.19 -11.50 0.35
C GLN A 86 -13.16 -10.44 0.71
N LEU A 87 -13.37 -9.19 0.30
CA LEU A 87 -12.50 -8.06 0.65
C LEU A 87 -12.39 -7.92 2.17
N GLU A 88 -13.52 -7.89 2.88
CA GLU A 88 -13.56 -7.79 4.34
C GLU A 88 -12.80 -8.96 5.00
N LYS A 89 -13.04 -10.19 4.56
CA LYS A 89 -12.35 -11.37 5.07
C LYS A 89 -10.84 -11.27 4.91
N GLU A 90 -10.35 -10.95 3.71
CA GLU A 90 -8.91 -10.89 3.45
C GLU A 90 -8.26 -9.69 4.16
N MET A 91 -8.97 -8.56 4.30
CA MET A 91 -8.52 -7.43 5.11
C MET A 91 -8.39 -7.80 6.59
N VAL A 92 -9.37 -8.52 7.15
CA VAL A 92 -9.33 -9.00 8.53
C VAL A 92 -8.17 -9.99 8.72
N SER A 93 -7.97 -10.93 7.79
CA SER A 93 -6.81 -11.84 7.79
C SER A 93 -5.50 -11.06 7.76
N PHE A 94 -5.39 -10.03 6.91
CA PHE A 94 -4.21 -9.16 6.87
C PHE A 94 -4.00 -8.43 8.21
N MET A 95 -5.02 -7.81 8.77
CA MET A 95 -4.93 -7.14 10.08
C MET A 95 -4.56 -8.09 11.23
N ASN A 96 -4.99 -9.35 11.16
CA ASN A 96 -4.66 -10.40 12.12
C ASN A 96 -3.26 -11.00 11.89
N ARG A 97 -2.45 -10.45 10.97
CA ARG A 97 -1.10 -10.91 10.61
C ARG A 97 -1.07 -12.33 10.06
N GLU A 98 -2.16 -12.76 9.40
CA GLU A 98 -2.15 -14.02 8.65
C GLU A 98 -1.30 -13.90 7.38
N TYR A 99 -1.10 -12.68 6.87
CA TYR A 99 -0.20 -12.35 5.77
C TYR A 99 0.78 -11.26 6.18
N ASP A 100 2.03 -11.40 5.73
CA ASP A 100 3.07 -10.38 5.88
C ASP A 100 3.01 -9.36 4.74
N ILE A 101 2.58 -9.82 3.56
CA ILE A 101 2.55 -9.04 2.33
C ILE A 101 1.16 -9.15 1.72
N LEU A 102 0.60 -8.02 1.30
CA LEU A 102 -0.64 -7.97 0.53
C LEU A 102 -0.37 -7.45 -0.88
N VAL A 103 -0.56 -8.32 -1.87
CA VAL A 103 -0.54 -7.91 -3.28
C VAL A 103 -1.92 -7.38 -3.64
N CYS A 104 -1.99 -6.11 -4.03
CA CYS A 104 -3.27 -5.46 -4.26
C CYS A 104 -3.30 -4.59 -5.51
N THR A 105 -4.48 -4.46 -6.12
CA THR A 105 -4.72 -3.37 -7.08
C THR A 105 -4.93 -2.06 -6.34
N THR A 106 -5.08 -0.95 -7.08
CA THR A 106 -5.37 0.38 -6.52
C THR A 106 -6.79 0.50 -5.92
N ILE A 107 -7.30 -0.54 -5.24
CA ILE A 107 -8.58 -0.49 -4.48
C ILE A 107 -8.49 0.45 -3.28
N ILE A 108 -7.32 1.00 -3.02
CA ILE A 108 -7.12 2.07 -2.04
C ILE A 108 -8.06 3.26 -2.35
N GLU A 109 -8.60 3.38 -3.57
CA GLU A 109 -9.66 4.32 -3.91
C GLU A 109 -11.01 4.10 -3.18
N THR A 110 -11.33 2.92 -2.62
CA THR A 110 -12.65 2.63 -1.98
C THR A 110 -12.75 3.05 -0.50
N GLY A 111 -11.74 3.74 0.04
CA GLY A 111 -11.78 4.21 1.44
C GLY A 111 -11.49 3.14 2.49
N ILE A 112 -11.01 1.96 2.07
CA ILE A 112 -10.41 0.99 2.99
C ILE A 112 -9.16 1.62 3.60
N ASP A 113 -9.19 1.84 4.91
CA ASP A 113 -8.02 2.28 5.67
C ASP A 113 -6.98 1.16 5.71
N ILE A 114 -5.71 1.52 5.73
CA ILE A 114 -4.58 0.59 5.71
C ILE A 114 -3.90 0.66 7.08
N PRO A 115 -4.53 0.15 8.16
CA PRO A 115 -3.90 0.18 9.46
C PRO A 115 -2.68 -0.76 9.45
N ASN A 116 -1.51 -0.23 9.83
CA ASN A 116 -0.26 -0.96 10.09
C ASN A 116 0.66 -1.31 8.90
N VAL A 117 0.56 -0.62 7.76
CA VAL A 117 1.54 -0.76 6.66
C VAL A 117 2.53 0.39 6.68
N ASN A 118 3.81 0.07 6.89
CA ASN A 118 4.88 1.08 6.91
C ASN A 118 5.75 1.06 5.65
N THR A 119 5.62 0.01 4.82
CA THR A 119 6.33 -0.11 3.54
C THR A 119 5.35 -0.41 2.42
N MET A 120 5.39 0.41 1.36
CA MET A 120 4.62 0.22 0.14
C MET A 120 5.57 0.12 -1.06
N ILE A 121 5.37 -0.91 -1.87
CA ILE A 121 6.08 -1.13 -3.13
C ILE A 121 5.07 -0.95 -4.25
N ILE A 122 5.36 -0.07 -5.19
CA ILE A 122 4.47 0.23 -6.32
C ILE A 122 5.11 -0.29 -7.59
N HIS A 123 4.49 -1.30 -8.19
CA HIS A 123 4.92 -1.86 -9.46
C HIS A 123 4.42 -1.00 -10.63
N ASP A 124 5.26 -0.79 -11.65
CA ASP A 124 4.96 0.06 -12.81
C ASP A 124 4.43 1.45 -12.42
N SER A 125 5.12 2.14 -11.50
CA SER A 125 4.71 3.46 -11.01
C SER A 125 4.63 4.52 -12.12
N ASP A 126 5.34 4.33 -13.23
CA ASP A 126 5.29 5.16 -14.44
C ASP A 126 3.92 5.14 -15.13
N LYS A 127 3.12 4.09 -14.92
CA LYS A 127 1.76 3.95 -15.47
C LYS A 127 0.69 4.55 -14.55
N MET A 128 1.08 5.13 -13.42
CA MET A 128 0.15 5.72 -12.44
C MET A 128 0.13 7.24 -12.54
N GLY A 129 -1.05 7.82 -12.29
CA GLY A 129 -1.17 9.28 -12.17
C GLY A 129 -0.47 9.81 -10.93
N LEU A 130 0.15 10.99 -11.02
CA LEU A 130 0.83 11.63 -9.87
C LEU A 130 -0.10 11.83 -8.68
N SER A 131 -1.39 12.15 -8.93
CA SER A 131 -2.41 12.27 -7.90
C SER A 131 -2.67 10.94 -7.18
N GLN A 132 -2.68 9.81 -7.89
CA GLN A 132 -2.85 8.49 -7.31
C GLN A 132 -1.65 8.12 -6.45
N LEU A 133 -0.42 8.33 -6.95
CA LEU A 133 0.81 8.10 -6.18
C LEU A 133 0.85 8.96 -4.91
N TYR A 134 0.40 10.21 -4.98
CA TYR A 134 0.33 11.10 -3.82
C TYR A 134 -0.70 10.62 -2.78
N GLN A 135 -1.87 10.13 -3.22
CA GLN A 135 -2.88 9.55 -2.33
C GLN A 135 -2.38 8.26 -1.66
N LEU A 136 -1.73 7.38 -2.42
CA LEU A 136 -1.11 6.15 -1.92
C LEU A 136 -0.05 6.46 -0.86
N ARG A 137 0.81 7.44 -1.13
CA ARG A 137 1.82 7.91 -0.18
C ARG A 137 1.20 8.44 1.12
N GLY A 138 0.00 9.01 1.08
CA GLY A 138 -0.70 9.49 2.28
C GLY A 138 -1.19 8.38 3.22
N ARG A 139 -1.24 7.13 2.74
CA ARG A 139 -1.79 5.97 3.49
C ARG A 139 -0.74 4.97 3.94
N VAL A 140 0.54 5.31 3.80
CA VAL A 140 1.65 4.51 4.31
C VAL A 140 2.34 5.26 5.45
N GLY A 141 2.61 4.56 6.54
CA GLY A 141 3.30 5.07 7.73
C GLY A 141 2.47 5.90 8.70
#